data_AF-A0AAV3YKT5-F1
#
_entry.id   AF-A0AAV3YKT5-F1
#
_cell.length_a   1.000
_cell.length_b   1.000
_cell.length_c   1.000
_cell.angle_alpha   90.00
_cell.angle_beta   90.00
_cell.angle_gamma   90.00
#
_symmetry.space_group_name_H-M   'P 1'
#
loop_
_entity.id
_entity.type
_entity.pdbx_description
1 polymer ?
#
loop_
_entity_poly.entity_id
_entity_poly.type
_entity_poly.pdbx_seq_one_letter_code
_entity_poly.pdbx_strand_id
1 'polypeptide(L)'
;MQEGNPIECFSAQEELRLGKLEYAKVFCWLRNTYVVGGDDVSGISAAMPVRDQEREEAQIHYYQWVPILLLVMACLIKLPNLVWRVFSLGSGLDLNQLAALVISTQCAPSDKYRETVRHIAGQFGTYLTGLSLLTKLMFACADISVFLILQHVLGSWYSFYGIKLLAGMATSSSAPKDSPYFPKVTFCDMDVRQMNNVQR
;
A
#
# COMPACT_ATOMS: atom_id res chain seq x y z
N MET A 1 7.13 -20.79 21.29
CA MET A 1 6.59 -19.90 20.24
C MET A 1 6.67 -20.69 18.94
N GLN A 2 5.53 -21.14 18.40
CA GLN A 2 5.52 -21.79 17.08
C GLN A 2 5.37 -20.69 16.04
N GLU A 3 6.42 -20.49 15.25
CA GLU A 3 6.56 -19.41 14.28
C GLU A 3 5.70 -19.74 13.04
N GLY A 4 4.55 -19.08 12.90
CA GLY A 4 3.67 -19.27 11.73
C GLY A 4 2.27 -18.68 11.85
N ASN A 5 1.80 -18.36 13.06
CA ASN A 5 0.45 -17.81 13.27
C ASN A 5 0.42 -16.28 13.12
N PRO A 6 -0.61 -15.70 12.46
CA PRO A 6 -0.74 -14.25 12.27
C PRO A 6 -1.09 -13.49 13.58
N ILE A 7 -1.75 -14.14 14.53
CA ILE A 7 -2.11 -13.60 15.84
C ILE A 7 -1.89 -14.66 16.92
N GLU A 8 -1.39 -14.24 18.08
CA GLU A 8 -1.36 -15.03 19.30
C GLU A 8 -2.33 -14.43 20.33
N CYS A 9 -3.22 -15.26 20.87
CA CYS A 9 -4.25 -14.83 21.80
C CYS A 9 -3.89 -15.25 23.23
N PHE A 10 -3.99 -14.31 24.17
CA PHE A 10 -3.94 -14.61 25.60
C PHE A 10 -5.38 -14.66 26.13
N SER A 11 -5.85 -15.84 26.51
CA SER A 11 -7.15 -15.98 27.19
C SER A 11 -6.95 -16.05 28.70
N ALA A 12 -7.78 -15.31 29.45
CA ALA A 12 -7.85 -15.37 30.90
C ALA A 12 -8.61 -16.62 31.40
N GLN A 13 -9.38 -17.29 30.54
CA GLN A 13 -10.14 -18.49 30.90
C GLN A 13 -9.30 -19.76 30.70
N GLU A 14 -9.02 -20.45 31.81
CA GLU A 14 -8.21 -21.69 31.88
C GLU A 14 -8.76 -22.81 30.95
N GLU A 15 -10.09 -22.91 30.77
CA GLU A 15 -10.74 -23.95 29.94
C GLU A 15 -10.46 -23.83 28.43
N LEU A 16 -10.06 -22.65 27.94
CA LEU A 16 -9.81 -22.44 26.52
C LEU A 16 -8.44 -23.01 26.08
N ARG A 17 -7.54 -23.29 27.04
CA ARG A 17 -6.13 -23.63 26.81
C ARG A 17 -5.88 -25.01 26.19
N LEU A 18 -6.79 -25.98 26.36
CA LEU A 18 -6.49 -27.39 26.00
C LEU A 18 -6.91 -27.82 24.58
N GLY A 19 -7.61 -26.98 23.80
CA GLY A 19 -8.00 -27.36 22.43
C GLY A 19 -8.81 -26.34 21.63
N LYS A 20 -9.33 -25.28 22.25
CA LYS A 20 -10.08 -24.21 21.56
C LYS A 20 -9.23 -22.99 21.19
N LEU A 21 -7.97 -22.95 21.61
CA LEU A 21 -7.06 -21.83 21.34
C LEU A 21 -6.86 -21.59 19.85
N GLU A 22 -6.69 -22.65 19.05
CA GLU A 22 -6.50 -22.54 17.60
C GLU A 22 -7.75 -22.00 16.89
N TYR A 23 -8.94 -22.41 17.34
CA TYR A 23 -10.19 -21.82 16.86
C TYR A 23 -10.31 -20.34 17.24
N ALA A 24 -9.97 -19.98 18.48
CA ALA A 24 -10.02 -18.59 18.95
C ALA A 24 -9.08 -17.68 18.16
N LYS A 25 -7.87 -18.15 17.82
CA LYS A 25 -6.91 -17.42 16.97
C LYS A 25 -7.51 -17.11 15.59
N VAL A 26 -8.06 -18.12 14.93
CA VAL A 26 -8.68 -17.96 13.60
C VAL A 26 -9.92 -17.07 13.68
N PHE A 27 -10.76 -17.27 14.70
CA PHE A 27 -11.96 -16.46 14.91
C PHE A 27 -11.62 -14.98 15.11
N CYS A 28 -10.66 -14.66 15.98
CA CYS A 28 -10.23 -13.29 16.21
C CYS A 28 -9.53 -12.69 15.00
N TRP A 29 -8.81 -13.49 14.22
CA TRP A 29 -8.28 -13.04 12.94
C TRP A 29 -9.39 -12.68 11.97
N LEU A 30 -10.43 -13.50 11.80
CA LEU A 30 -11.52 -13.26 10.84
C LEU A 30 -12.46 -12.13 11.28
N ARG A 31 -12.79 -12.03 12.57
CA ARG A 31 -13.80 -11.10 13.09
C ARG A 31 -13.28 -9.68 13.30
N ASN A 32 -12.01 -9.44 12.98
CA ASN A 32 -11.27 -8.21 13.24
C ASN A 32 -11.13 -7.90 14.73
N THR A 33 -10.07 -7.19 15.08
CA THR A 33 -9.81 -6.76 16.44
C THR A 33 -9.97 -5.26 16.55
N TYR A 34 -10.20 -4.77 17.75
CA TYR A 34 -10.35 -3.34 18.02
C TYR A 34 -9.36 -2.89 19.07
N VAL A 35 -8.99 -1.61 19.01
CA VAL A 35 -8.16 -0.97 20.03
C VAL A 35 -9.07 -0.38 21.08
N VAL A 36 -8.75 -0.62 22.34
CA VAL A 36 -9.31 0.17 23.45
C VAL A 36 -8.26 1.21 23.78
N GLY A 37 -8.39 2.40 23.17
CA GLY A 37 -7.57 3.55 23.51
C GLY A 37 -8.13 4.20 24.77
N GLY A 38 -7.37 4.19 25.86
CA GLY A 38 -7.59 5.13 26.94
C GLY A 38 -7.04 6.48 26.51
N ASP A 39 -7.92 7.43 26.24
CA ASP A 39 -7.50 8.82 26.12
C ASP A 39 -7.01 9.29 27.50
N ASP A 40 -5.79 9.81 27.48
CA ASP A 40 -5.06 10.43 28.58
C ASP A 40 -4.36 9.51 29.61
N VAL A 41 -3.19 10.03 30.00
CA VAL A 41 -2.21 9.51 30.96
C VAL A 41 -2.87 8.78 32.13
N SER A 42 -2.53 7.49 32.29
CA SER A 42 -3.02 6.51 33.28
C SER A 42 -4.38 5.86 32.95
N GLY A 43 -4.36 4.68 32.30
CA GLY A 43 -5.61 4.00 31.97
C GLY A 43 -5.47 2.56 31.47
N ILE A 44 -5.30 1.61 32.39
CA ILE A 44 -5.69 0.20 32.19
C ILE A 44 -7.22 0.03 32.42
N SER A 45 -7.95 1.13 32.58
CA SER A 45 -9.37 1.15 32.89
C SER A 45 -10.08 2.28 32.15
N ALA A 46 -10.06 2.23 30.82
CA ALA A 46 -11.17 2.78 30.04
C ALA A 46 -12.30 1.74 30.08
N ALA A 47 -13.50 2.16 30.49
CA ALA A 47 -14.67 1.29 30.43
C ALA A 47 -14.87 0.82 28.99
N MET A 48 -15.08 -0.49 28.81
CA MET A 48 -15.38 -1.08 27.51
C MET A 48 -16.51 -0.29 26.84
N PRO A 49 -16.34 0.25 25.62
CA PRO A 49 -17.36 1.04 24.96
C PRO A 49 -18.67 0.25 24.91
N VAL A 50 -19.73 0.80 25.53
CA VAL A 50 -21.03 0.15 25.75
C VAL A 50 -21.84 0.09 24.45
N ARG A 51 -21.51 0.93 23.47
CA ARG A 51 -22.22 1.04 22.18
C ARG A 51 -21.46 0.30 21.08
N ASP A 52 -22.15 -0.56 20.35
CA ASP A 52 -21.56 -1.37 19.27
C ASP A 52 -20.97 -0.51 18.13
N GLN A 53 -21.55 0.67 17.87
CA GLN A 53 -21.13 1.55 16.78
C GLN A 53 -19.74 2.20 16.99
N GLU A 54 -19.38 2.56 18.22
CA GLU A 54 -18.04 3.09 18.55
C GLU A 54 -16.96 2.00 18.45
N ARG A 55 -17.36 0.74 18.58
CA ARG A 55 -16.46 -0.42 18.45
C ARG A 55 -16.16 -0.72 17.00
N GLU A 56 -17.15 -0.54 16.11
CA GLU A 56 -16.97 -0.71 14.67
C GLU A 56 -16.02 0.33 14.08
N GLU A 57 -16.09 1.59 14.54
CA GLU A 57 -15.18 2.65 14.10
C GLU A 57 -13.73 2.45 14.56
N ALA A 58 -13.51 1.71 15.66
CA ALA A 58 -12.20 1.38 16.22
C ALA A 58 -11.65 0.01 15.74
N GLN A 59 -12.33 -0.68 14.81
CA GLN A 59 -11.90 -1.97 14.28
C GLN A 59 -10.79 -1.82 13.24
N ILE A 60 -9.84 -2.75 13.31
CA ILE A 60 -8.66 -2.76 12.46
C ILE A 60 -8.82 -3.82 11.37
N HIS A 61 -9.23 -3.40 10.18
CA HIS A 61 -9.43 -4.29 9.04
C HIS A 61 -8.21 -4.37 8.11
N TYR A 62 -7.34 -3.35 8.11
CA TYR A 62 -6.35 -3.20 7.04
C TYR A 62 -5.30 -4.31 7.02
N TYR A 63 -4.93 -4.92 8.16
CA TYR A 63 -3.90 -5.97 8.23
C TYR A 63 -4.20 -7.20 7.37
N GLN A 64 -5.47 -7.56 7.23
CA GLN A 64 -5.88 -8.66 6.37
C GLN A 64 -5.67 -8.35 4.88
N TRP A 65 -5.87 -7.08 4.49
CA TRP A 65 -5.85 -6.63 3.10
C TRP A 65 -4.49 -6.10 2.64
N VAL A 66 -3.55 -5.84 3.56
CA VAL A 66 -2.20 -5.33 3.26
C VAL A 66 -1.53 -6.09 2.09
N PRO A 67 -1.49 -7.43 2.03
CA PRO A 67 -0.82 -8.14 0.93
C PRO A 67 -1.46 -7.85 -0.44
N ILE A 68 -2.79 -7.75 -0.50
CA ILE A 68 -3.54 -7.47 -1.73
C ILE A 68 -3.34 -6.00 -2.12
N LEU A 69 -3.39 -5.09 -1.16
CA LEU A 69 -3.14 -3.66 -1.38
C LEU A 69 -1.73 -3.42 -1.92
N LEU A 70 -0.71 -4.09 -1.36
CA LEU A 70 0.66 -4.00 -1.84
C LEU A 70 0.81 -4.50 -3.28
N LEU A 71 0.09 -5.56 -3.65
CA LEU A 71 0.08 -6.06 -5.03
C LEU A 71 -0.55 -5.03 -5.98
N VAL A 72 -1.69 -4.44 -5.60
CA VAL A 72 -2.35 -3.38 -6.38
C VAL A 72 -1.43 -2.16 -6.53
N MET A 73 -0.79 -1.71 -5.45
CA MET A 73 0.17 -0.60 -5.49
C MET A 73 1.34 -0.91 -6.44
N ALA A 74 1.90 -2.12 -6.38
CA ALA A 74 2.96 -2.54 -7.28
C ALA A 74 2.51 -2.56 -8.76
N CYS A 75 1.29 -3.03 -9.03
CA CYS A 75 0.69 -2.99 -10.36
C CYS A 75 0.53 -1.55 -10.86
N LEU A 76 -0.03 -0.64 -10.05
CA LEU A 76 -0.24 0.77 -10.41
C LEU A 76 1.08 1.48 -10.77
N ILE A 77 2.17 1.22 -10.03
CA ILE A 77 3.50 1.78 -10.32
C ILE A 77 4.10 1.19 -11.61
N LYS A 78 3.69 -0.02 -12.01
CA LYS A 78 4.16 -0.69 -13.22
C LYS A 78 3.35 -0.32 -14.47
N LEU A 79 2.11 0.17 -14.32
CA LEU A 79 1.26 0.58 -15.45
C LEU A 79 1.93 1.59 -16.40
N PRO A 80 2.60 2.67 -15.93
CA PRO A 80 3.25 3.62 -16.84
C PRO A 80 4.35 2.98 -17.70
N ASN A 81 5.08 1.98 -17.14
CA ASN A 81 6.10 1.24 -17.89
C ASN A 81 5.48 0.33 -18.97
N LEU A 82 4.32 -0.27 -18.67
CA LEU A 82 3.58 -1.05 -19.64
C LEU A 82 3.07 -0.15 -20.77
N VAL A 83 2.51 1.01 -20.43
CA VAL A 83 2.06 2.01 -21.41
C VAL A 83 3.23 2.44 -22.28
N TRP A 84 4.38 2.80 -21.70
CA TRP A 84 5.58 3.14 -22.46
C TRP A 84 5.99 2.02 -23.42
N ARG A 85 6.06 0.76 -22.95
CA ARG A 85 6.44 -0.37 -23.81
C ARG A 85 5.45 -0.58 -24.96
N VAL A 86 4.15 -0.65 -24.67
CA VAL A 86 3.11 -0.89 -25.67
C VAL A 86 3.09 0.24 -26.70
N PHE A 87 3.15 1.49 -26.23
CA PHE A 87 3.12 2.64 -27.12
C PHE A 87 4.42 2.73 -27.93
N SER A 88 5.59 2.55 -27.32
CA SER A 88 6.88 2.58 -28.01
C SER A 88 7.03 1.47 -29.07
N LEU A 89 6.37 0.32 -28.87
CA LEU A 89 6.31 -0.77 -29.84
C LEU A 89 5.34 -0.44 -30.99
N GLY A 90 4.19 0.17 -30.66
CA GLY A 90 3.17 0.57 -31.64
C GLY A 90 3.49 1.84 -32.42
N SER A 91 4.44 2.67 -31.96
CA SER A 91 4.83 3.93 -32.61
C SER A 91 5.42 3.77 -34.01
N GLY A 92 5.70 2.55 -34.47
CA GLY A 92 6.28 2.29 -35.79
C GLY A 92 7.71 2.80 -35.96
N LEU A 93 8.33 3.29 -34.89
CA LEU A 93 9.73 3.71 -34.82
C LEU A 93 10.61 2.46 -34.63
N ASP A 94 10.79 1.69 -35.69
CA ASP A 94 11.78 0.63 -35.69
C ASP A 94 13.18 1.27 -35.77
N LEU A 95 14.02 1.01 -34.76
CA LEU A 95 15.42 1.40 -34.75
C LEU A 95 16.14 0.91 -36.02
N ASN A 96 15.70 -0.22 -36.58
CA ASN A 96 16.24 -0.75 -37.83
C ASN A 96 15.85 0.11 -39.05
N GLN A 97 14.62 0.63 -39.11
CA GLN A 97 14.21 1.55 -40.18
C GLN A 97 14.92 2.90 -40.05
N LEU A 98 15.09 3.40 -38.83
CA LEU A 98 15.87 4.62 -38.58
C LEU A 98 17.33 4.43 -38.99
N ALA A 99 17.94 3.30 -38.63
CA ALA A 99 19.31 2.96 -39.02
C ALA A 99 19.45 2.81 -40.54
N ALA A 100 18.53 2.12 -41.20
CA ALA A 100 18.51 1.97 -42.65
C ALA A 100 18.35 3.32 -43.37
N LEU A 101 17.48 4.20 -42.84
CA LEU A 101 17.27 5.55 -43.36
C LEU A 101 18.54 6.41 -43.20
N VAL A 102 19.19 6.37 -42.03
CA VAL A 102 20.46 7.06 -41.77
C VAL A 102 21.55 6.57 -42.73
N ILE A 103 21.71 5.25 -42.89
CA ILE A 103 22.70 4.64 -43.81
C ILE A 103 22.44 5.09 -45.26
N SER A 104 21.17 5.07 -45.71
CA SER A 104 20.81 5.48 -47.07
C SER A 104 21.07 6.97 -47.33
N THR A 105 20.86 7.83 -46.32
CA THR A 105 21.10 9.28 -46.43
C THR A 105 22.57 9.66 -46.33
N GLN A 106 23.44 8.78 -45.83
CA GLN A 106 24.88 9.00 -45.72
C GLN A 106 25.59 9.06 -47.09
N CYS A 107 24.97 8.48 -48.13
CA CYS A 107 25.45 8.54 -49.52
C CYS A 107 24.98 9.78 -50.30
N ALA A 108 24.12 10.62 -49.71
CA ALA A 108 23.60 11.84 -50.34
C ALA A 108 24.54 13.04 -50.10
N PRO A 109 24.58 14.04 -51.01
CA PRO A 109 25.37 15.26 -50.83
C PRO A 109 24.96 16.04 -49.56
N SER A 110 25.94 16.68 -48.90
CA SER A 110 25.84 17.13 -47.51
C SER A 110 24.72 18.13 -47.21
N ASP A 111 24.32 18.97 -48.16
CA ASP A 111 23.24 19.95 -47.95
C ASP A 111 21.85 19.29 -47.86
N LYS A 112 21.54 18.35 -48.77
CA LYS A 112 20.26 17.61 -48.74
C LYS A 112 20.14 16.66 -47.55
N TYR A 113 21.28 16.14 -47.07
CA TYR A 113 21.34 15.32 -45.86
C TYR A 113 20.81 16.08 -44.64
N ARG A 114 21.29 17.32 -44.42
CA ARG A 114 20.95 18.12 -43.23
C ARG A 114 19.46 18.46 -43.17
N GLU A 115 18.84 18.79 -44.29
CA GLU A 115 17.41 19.10 -44.36
C GLU A 115 16.56 17.86 -44.05
N THR A 116 16.88 16.72 -44.68
CA THR A 116 16.14 15.46 -44.51
C THR A 116 16.21 14.97 -43.06
N VAL A 117 17.40 14.98 -42.47
CA VAL A 117 17.60 14.62 -41.05
C VAL A 117 16.82 15.55 -40.13
N ARG A 118 16.74 16.85 -40.44
CA ARG A 118 16.02 17.83 -39.61
C ARG A 118 14.51 17.59 -39.62
N HIS A 119 13.94 17.25 -40.77
CA HIS A 119 12.52 16.91 -40.88
C HIS A 119 12.17 15.62 -40.13
N ILE A 120 12.98 14.57 -40.30
CA ILE A 120 12.82 13.28 -39.61
C ILE A 120 12.98 13.44 -38.10
N ALA A 121 14.06 14.09 -37.66
CA ALA A 121 14.33 14.31 -36.24
C ALA A 121 13.28 15.22 -35.58
N GLY A 122 12.74 16.20 -36.30
CA GLY A 122 11.65 17.06 -35.81
C GLY A 122 10.36 16.26 -35.55
N GLN A 123 9.90 15.51 -36.55
CA GLN A 123 8.64 14.76 -36.43
C GLN A 123 8.72 13.65 -35.36
N PHE A 124 9.81 12.86 -35.36
CA PHE A 124 10.00 11.80 -34.37
C PHE A 124 10.35 12.36 -32.99
N GLY A 125 11.14 13.43 -32.93
CA GLY A 125 11.52 14.09 -31.69
C GLY A 125 10.31 14.69 -30.95
N THR A 126 9.43 15.41 -31.64
CA THR A 126 8.22 15.99 -31.03
C THR A 126 7.27 14.90 -30.52
N TYR A 127 7.06 13.83 -31.28
CA TYR A 127 6.21 12.71 -30.87
C TYR A 127 6.77 11.97 -29.65
N LEU A 128 8.06 11.59 -29.66
CA LEU A 128 8.72 10.92 -28.53
C LEU A 128 8.75 11.81 -27.29
N THR A 129 8.99 13.11 -27.47
CA THR A 129 8.98 14.08 -26.35
C THR A 129 7.58 14.17 -25.74
N GLY A 130 6.53 14.28 -26.55
CA GLY A 130 5.14 14.27 -26.07
C GLY A 130 4.77 12.98 -25.33
N LEU A 131 5.15 11.83 -25.87
CA LEU A 131 4.93 10.52 -25.23
C LEU A 131 5.67 10.39 -23.90
N SER A 132 6.92 10.89 -23.83
CA SER A 132 7.72 10.87 -22.60
C SER A 132 7.12 11.77 -21.51
N LEU A 133 6.58 12.93 -21.88
CA LEU A 133 5.88 13.83 -20.95
C LEU A 133 4.58 13.20 -20.44
N LEU A 134 3.79 12.57 -21.32
CA LEU A 134 2.59 11.83 -20.94
C LEU A 134 2.93 10.69 -19.97
N THR A 135 4.00 9.93 -20.25
CA THR A 135 4.45 8.84 -19.39
C THR A 135 4.86 9.36 -18.00
N LYS A 136 5.61 10.47 -17.94
CA LYS A 136 5.99 11.12 -16.67
C LYS A 136 4.76 11.62 -15.90
N LEU A 137 3.77 12.18 -16.59
CA LEU A 137 2.50 12.58 -15.98
C LEU A 137 1.76 11.38 -15.39
N MET A 138 1.72 10.25 -16.11
CA MET A 138 1.12 9.01 -15.59
C MET A 138 1.84 8.48 -14.35
N PHE A 139 3.19 8.56 -14.31
CA PHE A 139 3.95 8.24 -13.09
C PHE A 139 3.56 9.14 -11.92
N ALA A 140 3.52 10.46 -12.13
CA ALA A 140 3.12 11.39 -11.08
C ALA A 140 1.70 11.11 -10.57
N CYS A 141 0.74 10.84 -11.46
CA CYS A 141 -0.62 10.45 -11.08
C CYS A 141 -0.66 9.10 -10.34
N ALA A 142 0.14 8.11 -10.77
CA ALA A 142 0.24 6.82 -10.11
C ALA A 142 0.79 6.97 -8.69
N ASP A 143 1.86 7.76 -8.51
CA ASP A 143 2.45 8.04 -7.20
C ASP A 143 1.46 8.77 -6.28
N ILE A 144 0.73 9.76 -6.79
CA ILE A 144 -0.35 10.45 -6.04
C ILE A 144 -1.44 9.45 -5.64
N SER A 145 -1.86 8.57 -6.55
CA SER A 145 -2.90 7.58 -6.25
C SER A 145 -2.47 6.58 -5.17
N VAL A 146 -1.22 6.11 -5.19
CA VAL A 146 -0.67 5.22 -4.17
C VAL A 146 -0.62 5.92 -2.82
N PHE A 147 -0.24 7.20 -2.80
CA PHE A 147 -0.24 8.01 -1.58
C PHE A 147 -1.66 8.18 -1.01
N LEU A 148 -2.65 8.48 -1.84
CA LEU A 148 -4.05 8.60 -1.42
C LEU A 148 -4.62 7.27 -0.91
N ILE A 149 -4.32 6.15 -1.57
CA ILE A 149 -4.72 4.82 -1.11
C ILE A 149 -4.16 4.56 0.29
N LEU A 150 -2.88 4.88 0.51
CA LEU A 150 -2.24 4.69 1.81
C LEU A 150 -2.89 5.57 2.90
N GLN A 151 -3.20 6.83 2.59
CA GLN A 151 -3.89 7.73 3.52
C GLN A 151 -5.30 7.24 3.89
N HIS A 152 -6.03 6.71 2.91
CA HIS A 152 -7.37 6.19 3.13
C HIS A 152 -7.35 4.93 4.01
N VAL A 153 -6.42 4.00 3.75
CA VAL A 153 -6.32 2.71 4.47
C VAL A 153 -5.82 2.88 5.91
N LEU A 154 -4.90 3.81 6.17
CA LEU A 154 -4.39 4.07 7.53
C LEU A 154 -5.33 4.96 8.36
N GLY A 155 -6.41 5.49 7.76
CA GLY A 155 -7.52 6.08 8.50
C GLY A 155 -7.30 7.50 9.05
N SER A 156 -6.59 8.40 8.33
CA SER A 156 -6.62 9.88 8.49
C SER A 156 -5.51 10.54 7.65
N TRP A 157 -5.51 11.88 7.58
CA TRP A 157 -4.49 12.77 6.99
C TRP A 157 -3.11 12.54 7.61
N TYR A 158 -2.44 11.52 7.11
CA TYR A 158 -1.14 11.09 7.58
C TYR A 158 -0.03 11.95 6.98
N SER A 159 0.06 13.22 7.39
CA SER A 159 1.17 14.08 7.02
C SER A 159 2.32 13.86 8.01
N PHE A 160 3.39 13.18 7.58
CA PHE A 160 4.68 13.06 8.27
C PHE A 160 4.86 12.05 9.40
N TYR A 161 3.98 11.06 9.61
CA TYR A 161 4.28 10.03 10.61
C TYR A 161 5.57 9.24 10.32
N GLY A 162 5.86 8.92 9.05
CA GLY A 162 7.12 8.23 8.71
C GLY A 162 8.34 9.01 9.21
N ILE A 163 8.32 10.33 9.08
CA ILE A 163 9.36 11.23 9.61
C ILE A 163 9.30 11.27 11.15
N LYS A 164 8.12 11.35 11.76
CA LYS A 164 7.94 11.31 13.22
C LYS A 164 8.46 10.01 13.84
N LEU A 165 8.24 8.88 13.17
CA LEU A 165 8.74 7.56 13.56
C LEU A 165 10.26 7.50 13.43
N LEU A 166 10.82 7.93 12.29
CA LEU A 166 12.26 7.97 12.06
C LEU A 166 12.98 8.90 13.05
N ALA A 167 12.46 10.10 13.27
CA ALA A 167 12.99 11.06 14.24
C ALA A 167 12.89 10.52 15.68
N GLY A 168 11.81 9.78 15.98
CA GLY A 168 11.61 9.10 17.24
C GLY A 168 12.52 7.88 17.46
N MET A 169 13.06 7.26 16.40
CA MET A 169 14.10 6.23 16.53
C MET A 169 15.51 6.83 16.59
N ALA A 170 15.75 7.93 15.88
CA ALA A 170 17.04 8.61 15.82
C ALA A 170 17.38 9.35 17.12
N THR A 171 16.38 9.99 17.73
CA THR A 171 16.45 10.38 19.13
C THR A 171 16.12 9.11 19.91
N SER A 172 16.95 8.64 20.84
CA SER A 172 16.76 7.37 21.59
C SER A 172 15.52 7.32 22.52
N SER A 173 14.40 7.91 22.09
CA SER A 173 13.07 7.71 22.61
C SER A 173 12.57 6.38 22.08
N SER A 174 12.08 5.49 22.94
CA SER A 174 11.43 4.27 22.44
C SER A 174 10.31 4.68 21.49
N ALA A 175 10.29 4.13 20.26
CA ALA A 175 9.22 4.32 19.28
C ALA A 175 7.86 4.40 20.00
N PRO A 176 6.99 5.39 19.70
CA PRO A 176 5.77 5.64 20.47
C PRO A 176 5.02 4.31 20.60
N LYS A 177 5.07 3.74 21.82
CA LYS A 177 4.62 2.36 22.07
C LYS A 177 3.11 2.23 21.87
N ASP A 178 2.41 3.36 21.93
CA ASP A 178 0.97 3.47 21.87
C ASP A 178 0.56 4.41 20.72
N SER A 179 0.95 4.06 19.50
CA SER A 179 0.38 4.74 18.33
C SER A 179 -1.01 4.15 18.05
N PRO A 180 -2.08 4.96 18.01
CA PRO A 180 -3.44 4.48 17.76
C PRO A 180 -3.58 3.83 16.37
N TYR A 181 -2.66 4.15 15.46
CA TYR A 181 -2.64 3.62 14.10
C TYR A 181 -2.02 2.22 13.99
N PHE A 182 -1.04 1.88 14.84
CA PHE A 182 -0.32 0.60 14.80
C PHE A 182 -0.20 -0.02 16.19
N PRO A 183 -1.33 -0.45 16.78
CA PRO A 183 -1.39 -1.07 18.09
C PRO A 183 -0.73 -2.45 18.05
N LYS A 184 0.13 -2.73 19.03
CA LYS A 184 0.74 -4.07 19.19
C LYS A 184 -0.15 -5.05 19.94
N VAL A 185 -1.14 -4.54 20.67
CA VAL A 185 -2.09 -5.32 21.48
C VAL A 185 -3.48 -4.83 21.15
N THR A 186 -4.40 -5.77 20.87
CA THR A 186 -5.78 -5.49 20.48
C THR A 186 -6.71 -6.45 21.19
N PHE A 187 -7.99 -6.08 21.30
CA PHE A 187 -9.01 -6.87 21.95
C PHE A 187 -9.94 -7.53 20.93
N CYS A 188 -10.47 -8.69 21.30
CA CYS A 188 -11.38 -9.51 20.50
C CYS A 188 -12.42 -10.13 21.43
N ASP A 189 -13.70 -9.91 21.14
CA ASP A 189 -14.81 -10.53 21.85
C ASP A 189 -15.25 -11.81 21.15
N MET A 190 -15.31 -12.91 21.90
CA MET A 190 -15.83 -14.18 21.45
C MET A 190 -17.07 -14.58 22.25
N ASP A 191 -18.21 -14.74 21.57
CA ASP A 191 -19.45 -15.18 22.22
C ASP A 191 -19.48 -16.71 22.26
N VAL A 192 -19.43 -17.31 23.45
CA VAL A 192 -19.57 -18.77 23.62
C VAL A 192 -21.04 -19.08 23.88
N ARG A 193 -21.70 -19.71 22.91
CA ARG A 193 -23.09 -20.17 23.06
C ARG A 193 -23.12 -21.59 23.63
N GLN A 194 -23.58 -21.75 24.86
CA GLN A 194 -24.02 -23.05 25.39
C GLN A 194 -25.54 -23.14 25.20
N MET A 195 -26.11 -24.35 25.03
CA MET A 195 -27.53 -24.58 24.66
C MET A 195 -28.59 -24.06 25.66
N ASN A 196 -28.22 -23.23 26.64
CA ASN A 196 -29.20 -22.48 27.44
C ASN A 196 -28.69 -21.15 28.06
N ASN A 197 -27.50 -20.65 27.72
CA ASN A 197 -27.06 -19.32 28.18
C ASN A 197 -25.87 -18.77 27.35
N VAL A 198 -25.90 -17.48 27.02
CA VAL A 198 -24.78 -16.78 26.37
C VAL A 198 -23.99 -16.08 27.48
N GLN A 199 -22.73 -16.48 27.68
CA GLN A 199 -21.81 -15.79 28.58
C GLN A 199 -20.83 -15.01 27.69
N ARG A 200 -20.70 -13.70 27.97
CA ARG A 200 -19.83 -12.75 27.24
C ARG A 200 -18.55 -12.53 28.01
#